data_AF-A0A9Q0QWJ4-F1
#
_entry.id   AF-A0A9Q0QWJ4-F1
#
_cell.length_a   1.000
_cell.length_b   1.000
_cell.length_c   1.000
_cell.angle_alpha   90.00
_cell.angle_beta   90.00
_cell.angle_gamma   90.00
#
_symmetry.space_group_name_H-M   'P 1'
#
loop_
_entity.id
_entity.type
_entity.pdbx_description
1 polymer ?
#
loop_
_entity_poly.entity_id
_entity_poly.type
_entity_poly.pdbx_seq_one_letter_code
_entity_poly.pdbx_strand_id
1 'polypeptide(L)'
;MQKCENELADYCSTLEGDAAYSCWRAYFELKNLEEEYPKEEIEKLVLQSGGVKSLIQCVHGVSSIRKMKEKNGDVESKGQLNSKKQKVKPFPVPDGLPKSQEELEEEEKARMPDSLYTRLLRTKGRFPAWYSPVPDHETD
;
A
#
# COMPACT_ATOMS: atom_id res chain seq x y z
N MET A 1 -24.84 -2.42 23.66
CA MET A 1 -23.41 -2.10 23.43
C MET A 1 -22.41 -2.78 24.38
N GLN A 2 -22.44 -2.52 25.70
CA GLN A 2 -21.38 -2.93 26.65
C GLN A 2 -21.04 -4.44 26.66
N LYS A 3 -22.01 -5.31 26.38
CA LYS A 3 -21.79 -6.77 26.24
C LYS A 3 -20.85 -7.10 25.08
N CYS A 4 -21.03 -6.45 23.93
CA CYS A 4 -20.22 -6.71 22.73
C CYS A 4 -18.80 -6.18 22.88
N GLU A 5 -18.61 -5.10 23.64
CA GLU A 5 -17.29 -4.57 23.96
C GLU A 5 -16.49 -5.54 24.83
N ASN A 6 -17.14 -6.12 25.85
CA ASN A 6 -16.51 -7.13 26.69
C ASN A 6 -16.16 -8.38 25.87
N GLU A 7 -17.10 -8.88 25.06
CA GLU A 7 -16.83 -10.03 24.17
C GLU A 7 -15.70 -9.75 23.17
N LEU A 8 -15.60 -8.53 22.66
CA LEU A 8 -14.53 -8.10 21.76
C LEU A 8 -13.19 -8.03 22.49
N ALA A 9 -13.15 -7.45 23.70
CA ALA A 9 -11.94 -7.37 24.52
C ALA A 9 -11.44 -8.76 24.94
N ASP A 10 -12.36 -9.63 25.37
CA ASP A 10 -12.08 -11.02 25.70
C ASP A 10 -11.49 -11.73 24.46
N TYR A 11 -12.10 -11.58 23.29
CA TYR A 11 -11.57 -12.15 22.05
C TYR A 11 -10.19 -11.61 21.70
N CYS A 12 -9.96 -10.29 21.79
CA CYS A 12 -8.65 -9.69 21.52
C CYS A 12 -7.56 -10.19 22.48
N SER A 13 -7.91 -10.51 23.74
CA SER A 13 -6.98 -11.07 24.71
C SER A 13 -6.51 -12.50 24.39
N THR A 14 -7.27 -13.24 23.56
CA THR A 14 -6.91 -14.60 23.13
C THR A 14 -5.98 -14.65 21.92
N LEU A 15 -5.74 -13.51 21.26
CA LEU A 15 -4.91 -13.41 20.07
C LEU A 15 -3.51 -12.90 20.42
N GLU A 16 -2.52 -13.24 19.58
CA GLU A 16 -1.15 -12.73 19.68
C GLU A 16 -0.69 -12.08 18.36
N GLY A 17 0.34 -11.23 18.43
CA GLY A 17 0.96 -10.59 17.27
C GLY A 17 0.04 -9.62 16.50
N ASP A 18 0.16 -9.61 15.18
CA ASP A 18 -0.56 -8.68 14.30
C ASP A 18 -2.09 -8.84 14.37
N ALA A 19 -2.55 -10.07 14.64
CA ALA A 19 -3.97 -10.35 14.81
C ALA A 19 -4.53 -9.69 16.07
N ALA A 20 -3.76 -9.71 17.18
CA ALA A 20 -4.12 -9.02 18.41
C ALA A 20 -4.13 -7.50 18.21
N TYR A 21 -3.10 -6.96 17.54
CA TYR A 21 -3.01 -5.54 17.24
C TYR A 21 -4.21 -5.05 16.40
N SER A 22 -4.55 -5.77 15.34
CA SER A 22 -5.70 -5.46 14.50
C SER A 22 -7.03 -5.54 15.27
N CYS A 23 -7.17 -6.50 16.18
CA CYS A 23 -8.34 -6.65 17.04
C CYS A 23 -8.52 -5.47 18.00
N TRP A 24 -7.45 -5.13 18.74
CA TRP A 24 -7.47 -3.99 19.66
C TRP A 24 -7.69 -2.66 18.92
N ARG A 25 -7.14 -2.53 17.71
CA ARG A 25 -7.42 -1.36 16.87
C ARG A 25 -8.91 -1.25 16.52
N ALA A 26 -9.57 -2.36 16.16
CA ALA A 26 -11.01 -2.35 15.92
C ALA A 26 -11.80 -2.00 17.19
N TYR A 27 -11.36 -2.44 18.36
CA TYR A 27 -11.99 -2.04 19.63
C TYR A 27 -11.98 -0.51 19.82
N PHE A 28 -10.85 0.15 19.60
CA PHE A 28 -10.77 1.61 19.67
C PHE A 28 -11.56 2.31 18.57
N GLU A 29 -11.55 1.79 17.35
CA GLU A 29 -12.33 2.36 16.27
C GLU A 29 -13.84 2.24 16.51
N LEU A 30 -14.30 1.14 17.13
CA LEU A 30 -15.69 0.98 17.55
C LEU A 30 -16.08 2.00 18.62
N LYS A 31 -15.19 2.28 19.58
CA LYS A 31 -15.39 3.33 20.60
C LYS A 31 -15.47 4.72 19.98
N ASN A 32 -14.61 5.03 19.02
CA ASN A 32 -14.68 6.29 18.30
C ASN A 32 -15.99 6.43 17.50
N LEU A 33 -16.49 5.33 16.92
CA LEU A 33 -17.81 5.34 16.28
C LEU A 33 -18.93 5.57 17.30
N GLU A 34 -18.82 5.06 18.53
CA GLU A 34 -19.78 5.29 19.63
C GLU A 34 -19.89 6.76 20.03
N GLU A 35 -18.81 7.52 19.92
CA GLU A 35 -18.81 8.95 20.18
C GLU A 35 -19.42 9.77 19.03
N GLU A 36 -19.23 9.33 17.78
CA GLU A 36 -19.61 10.07 16.58
C GLU A 36 -21.05 9.76 16.09
N TYR A 37 -21.51 8.53 16.27
CA TYR A 37 -22.78 8.03 15.71
C TYR A 37 -23.82 7.74 16.81
N PRO A 38 -25.12 7.81 16.48
CA PRO A 38 -26.16 7.42 17.42
C PRO A 38 -26.04 5.92 17.76
N LYS A 39 -26.31 5.58 19.02
CA LYS A 39 -26.20 4.21 19.55
C LYS A 39 -26.98 3.18 18.73
N GLU A 40 -28.13 3.57 18.19
CA GLU A 40 -28.99 2.72 17.37
C GLU A 40 -28.31 2.23 16.08
N GLU A 41 -27.52 3.08 15.42
CA GLU A 41 -26.81 2.71 14.20
C GLU A 41 -25.68 1.70 14.48
N ILE A 42 -25.02 1.86 15.63
CA ILE A 42 -23.94 0.96 16.03
C ILE A 42 -24.49 -0.38 16.48
N GLU A 43 -25.59 -0.40 17.22
CA GLU A 43 -26.26 -1.65 17.57
C GLU A 43 -26.75 -2.40 16.33
N LYS A 44 -27.21 -1.68 15.31
CA LYS A 44 -27.55 -2.28 14.01
C LYS A 44 -26.31 -2.87 13.32
N LEU A 45 -25.17 -2.16 13.34
CA LEU A 45 -23.91 -2.67 12.80
C LEU A 45 -23.48 -3.96 13.51
N VAL A 46 -23.56 -3.97 14.84
CA VAL A 46 -23.25 -5.14 15.67
C VAL A 46 -24.17 -6.32 15.34
N LEU A 47 -25.48 -6.10 15.23
CA LEU A 47 -26.45 -7.13 14.85
C LEU A 47 -26.20 -7.69 13.44
N GLN A 48 -25.82 -6.84 12.49
CA GLN A 48 -25.51 -7.25 11.11
C GLN A 48 -24.21 -8.05 11.01
N SER A 49 -23.24 -7.77 11.88
CA SER A 49 -21.91 -8.38 11.79
C SER A 49 -21.90 -9.89 12.08
N GLY A 50 -22.93 -10.45 12.71
CA GLY A 50 -23.09 -11.91 12.88
C GLY A 50 -21.99 -12.59 13.73
N GLY A 51 -21.11 -11.84 14.38
CA GLY A 51 -20.06 -12.36 15.26
C GLY A 51 -18.83 -11.46 15.38
N VAL A 52 -18.01 -11.70 16.40
CA VAL A 52 -16.90 -10.82 16.82
C VAL A 52 -15.82 -10.65 15.73
N LYS A 53 -15.47 -11.73 15.02
CA LYS A 53 -14.47 -11.70 13.93
C LYS A 53 -14.92 -10.86 12.74
N SER A 54 -16.19 -11.00 12.37
CA SER A 54 -16.80 -10.25 11.28
C SER A 54 -17.01 -8.79 11.68
N LEU A 55 -17.40 -8.54 12.94
CA LEU A 55 -17.50 -7.20 13.51
C LEU A 55 -16.18 -6.42 13.39
N ILE A 56 -15.05 -7.05 13.73
CA ILE A 56 -13.72 -6.44 13.58
C ILE A 56 -13.50 -5.98 12.13
N GLN A 57 -13.80 -6.83 11.15
CA GLN A 57 -13.65 -6.48 9.74
C GLN A 57 -14.61 -5.38 9.30
N CYS A 58 -15.87 -5.42 9.75
CA CYS A 58 -16.86 -4.37 9.49
C CYS A 58 -16.41 -3.02 10.05
N VAL A 59 -15.90 -2.98 11.29
CA VAL A 59 -15.43 -1.75 11.95
C VAL A 59 -14.25 -1.14 11.19
N HIS A 60 -13.24 -1.95 10.82
CA HIS A 60 -12.12 -1.48 10.00
C HIS A 60 -12.59 -0.92 8.65
N GLY A 61 -13.58 -1.58 8.02
CA GLY A 61 -14.18 -1.13 6.76
C GLY A 61 -14.87 0.23 6.90
N VAL A 62 -15.74 0.38 7.90
CA VAL A 62 -16.45 1.64 8.17
C VAL A 62 -15.48 2.77 8.51
N SER A 63 -14.48 2.50 9.36
CA SER A 63 -13.43 3.47 9.72
C SER A 63 -12.61 3.89 8.50
N SER A 64 -12.29 2.97 7.60
CA SER A 64 -11.54 3.26 6.37
C SER A 64 -12.36 4.11 5.39
N ILE A 65 -13.64 3.80 5.21
CA ILE A 65 -14.56 4.59 4.37
C ILE A 65 -14.69 6.01 4.94
N ARG A 66 -14.81 6.15 6.27
CA ARG A 66 -14.86 7.45 6.94
C ARG A 66 -13.61 8.28 6.67
N LYS A 67 -12.42 7.71 6.91
CA LYS A 67 -11.13 8.36 6.63
C LYS A 67 -10.96 8.72 5.14
N MET A 68 -11.48 7.89 4.22
CA MET A 68 -11.49 8.21 2.79
C MET A 68 -12.46 9.36 2.46
N LYS A 69 -13.64 9.39 3.09
CA LYS A 69 -14.62 10.47 2.91
C LYS A 69 -14.10 11.80 3.45
N GLU A 70 -13.41 11.79 4.58
CA GLU A 70 -12.72 12.98 5.13
C GLU A 70 -11.63 13.47 4.19
N LYS A 71 -10.83 12.57 3.60
CA LYS A 71 -9.78 12.93 2.64
C LYS A 71 -10.32 13.41 1.29
N ASN A 72 -11.46 12.89 0.85
CA ASN A 72 -12.09 13.22 -0.43
C ASN A 72 -13.16 14.33 -0.29
N GLY A 73 -13.39 14.86 0.90
CA GLY A 73 -14.40 15.88 1.22
C GLY A 73 -14.17 17.26 0.59
N ASP A 74 -13.10 17.44 -0.21
CA ASP A 74 -12.84 18.63 -1.01
C ASP A 74 -13.16 18.45 -2.51
N VAL A 75 -13.68 17.30 -2.94
CA VAL A 75 -14.01 17.11 -4.38
C VAL A 75 -15.28 16.27 -4.54
N GLU A 76 -16.44 16.89 -4.34
CA GLU A 76 -17.63 16.46 -5.07
C GLU A 76 -17.65 17.13 -6.45
N SER A 77 -17.42 16.35 -7.49
CA SER A 77 -17.99 16.62 -8.82
C SER A 77 -18.16 15.33 -9.61
N LYS A 78 -19.38 15.22 -10.16
CA LYS A 78 -19.85 14.17 -11.07
C LYS A 78 -18.91 13.95 -12.25
N GLY A 79 -18.99 12.74 -12.77
CA GLY A 79 -18.02 12.17 -13.70
C GLY A 79 -17.91 12.84 -15.06
N GLN A 80 -16.83 12.49 -15.75
CA GLN A 80 -16.86 12.31 -17.19
C GLN A 80 -15.80 11.28 -17.59
N LEU A 81 -16.26 10.23 -18.27
CA LEU A 81 -15.43 9.35 -19.07
C LEU A 81 -14.71 10.20 -20.12
N ASN A 82 -13.39 10.38 -19.97
CA ASN A 82 -12.39 10.44 -21.04
C ASN A 82 -11.10 11.09 -20.52
N SER A 83 -10.21 10.26 -20.02
CA SER A 83 -8.78 10.54 -20.11
C SER A 83 -8.06 9.22 -20.28
N LYS A 84 -7.18 9.20 -21.27
CA LYS A 84 -6.43 8.03 -21.76
C LYS A 84 -5.91 7.24 -20.56
N LYS A 85 -6.33 5.97 -20.44
CA LYS A 85 -5.80 5.02 -19.44
C LYS A 85 -4.28 4.90 -19.63
N GLN A 86 -3.51 5.75 -18.98
CA GLN A 86 -2.17 5.36 -18.55
C GLN A 86 -2.39 4.30 -17.49
N LYS A 87 -2.19 3.05 -17.89
CA LYS A 87 -2.08 1.93 -16.95
C LYS A 87 -1.08 2.36 -15.88
N VAL A 88 -1.57 2.61 -14.67
CA VAL A 88 -0.71 2.85 -13.51
C VAL A 88 0.14 1.60 -13.39
N LYS A 89 1.43 1.70 -13.71
CA LYS A 89 2.36 0.60 -13.53
C LYS A 89 2.30 0.23 -12.03
N PRO A 90 2.13 -1.04 -11.66
CA PRO A 90 2.03 -1.43 -10.26
C PRO A 90 3.35 -1.29 -9.48
N PHE A 91 4.38 -0.70 -10.09
CA PHE A 91 5.70 -0.51 -9.53
C PHE A 91 6.05 0.98 -9.56
N PRO A 92 6.61 1.53 -8.47
CA PRO A 92 7.29 2.81 -8.51
C PRO A 92 8.36 2.75 -9.59
N VAL A 93 8.42 3.76 -10.46
CA VAL A 93 9.63 3.98 -11.25
C VAL A 93 10.70 4.31 -10.22
N PRO A 94 11.82 3.56 -10.14
CA PRO A 94 12.89 3.94 -9.22
C PRO A 94 13.24 5.40 -9.49
N ASP A 95 13.40 6.20 -8.43
CA ASP A 95 13.93 7.56 -8.49
C ASP A 95 15.37 7.49 -9.01
N GLY A 96 15.51 7.20 -10.30
CA GLY A 96 16.77 7.15 -11.00
C GLY A 96 17.18 8.57 -11.27
N LEU A 97 17.52 9.32 -10.21
CA LEU A 97 18.37 10.48 -10.38
C LEU A 97 19.58 9.99 -11.17
N PRO A 98 19.98 10.70 -12.24
CA PRO A 98 21.22 10.37 -12.93
C PRO A 98 22.33 10.34 -11.88
N LYS A 99 23.17 9.29 -11.91
CA LYS A 99 24.31 9.15 -11.00
C LYS A 99 25.05 10.48 -10.90
N SER A 100 25.37 10.88 -9.68
CA SER A 100 26.18 12.07 -9.47
C SER A 100 27.58 11.87 -10.04
N GLN A 101 28.28 12.99 -10.31
CA GLN A 101 29.65 12.94 -10.83
C GLN A 101 30.59 12.18 -9.88
N GLU A 102 30.40 12.35 -8.58
CA GLU A 102 31.14 11.66 -7.53
C GLU A 102 30.94 10.13 -7.58
N GLU A 103 29.70 9.67 -7.78
CA GLU A 103 29.40 8.24 -7.91
C GLU A 103 30.01 7.60 -9.16
N LEU A 104 30.12 8.35 -10.27
CA LEU A 104 30.80 7.85 -11.48
C LEU A 104 32.31 7.68 -11.26
N GLU A 105 32.94 8.62 -10.56
CA GLU A 105 34.37 8.58 -10.27
C GLU A 105 34.72 7.47 -9.28
N GLU A 106 33.87 7.22 -8.28
CA GLU A 106 34.05 6.12 -7.33
C GLU A 106 33.92 4.74 -8.01
N GLU A 107 32.95 4.58 -8.91
CA GLU A 107 32.76 3.33 -9.68
C GLU A 107 33.94 3.05 -10.63
N GLU A 108 34.57 4.10 -11.17
CA GLU A 108 35.79 3.96 -11.96
C GLU A 108 37.00 3.61 -11.08
N LYS A 109 37.13 4.21 -9.90
CA LYS A 109 38.23 3.93 -8.97
C LYS A 109 38.13 2.55 -8.33
N ALA A 110 36.92 2.07 -8.09
CA ALA A 110 36.63 0.73 -7.58
C ALA A 110 36.70 -0.37 -8.67
N ARG A 111 37.03 0.00 -9.91
CA ARG A 111 37.05 -0.92 -11.05
C ARG A 111 38.17 -1.95 -10.90
N MET A 112 37.79 -3.23 -10.89
CA MET A 112 38.75 -4.34 -10.97
C MET A 112 39.58 -4.27 -12.27
N PRO A 113 40.88 -4.63 -12.24
CA PRO A 113 41.75 -4.63 -13.42
C PRO A 113 41.12 -5.36 -14.60
N ASP A 114 41.20 -4.75 -15.79
CA ASP A 114 40.61 -5.32 -17.00
C ASP A 114 41.46 -6.47 -17.54
N SER A 115 40.87 -7.67 -17.54
CA SER A 115 41.32 -8.80 -18.34
C SER A 115 40.46 -8.91 -19.61
N LEU A 116 40.92 -9.66 -20.62
CA LEU A 116 40.12 -9.88 -21.85
C LEU A 116 38.72 -10.44 -21.52
N TYR A 117 38.62 -11.29 -20.50
CA TYR A 117 37.37 -11.92 -20.07
C TYR A 117 36.43 -10.96 -19.35
N THR A 118 36.94 -10.18 -18.38
CA THR A 118 36.11 -9.21 -17.63
C THR A 118 35.64 -8.05 -18.52
N ARG A 119 36.43 -7.65 -19.51
CA ARG A 119 36.04 -6.67 -20.54
C ARG A 119 34.86 -7.18 -21.39
N LEU A 120 34.88 -8.46 -21.80
CA LEU A 120 33.79 -9.07 -22.58
C LEU A 120 32.48 -9.16 -21.78
N LEU A 121 32.55 -9.52 -20.50
CA LEU A 121 31.36 -9.60 -19.65
C LEU A 121 30.71 -8.23 -19.45
N ARG A 122 31.51 -7.16 -19.30
CA ARG A 122 30.98 -5.80 -19.17
C ARG A 122 30.30 -5.30 -20.43
N THR A 123 30.88 -5.54 -21.61
CA THR A 123 30.26 -5.13 -22.88
C THR A 123 28.95 -5.87 -23.14
N LYS A 124 28.85 -7.14 -22.73
CA LYS A 124 27.63 -7.95 -22.87
C LYS A 124 26.60 -7.75 -21.74
N GLY A 125 27.02 -7.29 -20.56
CA GLY A 125 26.18 -7.09 -19.38
C GLY A 125 25.75 -5.65 -19.13
N ARG A 126 25.91 -4.75 -20.12
CA ARG A 126 25.57 -3.32 -19.99
C ARG A 126 24.10 -3.06 -19.66
N PHE A 127 23.22 -3.98 -20.02
CA PHE A 127 21.80 -3.91 -19.72
C PHE A 127 21.41 -4.94 -18.66
N PRO A 128 20.58 -4.57 -17.68
CA PRO A 128 20.00 -5.52 -16.74
C PRO A 128 19.29 -6.66 -17.47
N ALA A 129 19.25 -7.87 -16.87
CA ALA A 129 18.64 -9.05 -17.48
C ALA A 129 17.17 -8.88 -17.87
N TRP A 130 16.47 -7.89 -17.30
CA TRP A 130 15.07 -7.58 -17.57
C TRP A 130 14.87 -6.44 -18.58
N TYR A 131 15.94 -5.79 -19.07
CA TYR A 131 15.87 -4.68 -20.02
C TYR A 131 16.58 -5.02 -21.33
N SER A 132 15.83 -5.02 -22.43
CA SER A 132 16.37 -5.03 -23.79
C SER A 132 16.06 -3.68 -24.45
N PRO A 133 17.05 -2.94 -24.97
CA PRO A 133 16.77 -1.75 -25.75
C PRO A 133 15.93 -2.12 -26.98
N VAL A 134 15.04 -1.22 -27.38
CA VAL A 134 14.21 -1.40 -28.59
C VAL A 134 15.16 -1.37 -29.79
N PRO A 135 15.07 -2.33 -30.74
CA PRO A 135 15.88 -2.29 -31.94
C PRO A 135 15.61 -1.00 -32.71
N ASP A 136 16.68 -0.28 -33.06
CA ASP A 136 16.59 0.81 -34.03
C ASP A 136 16.18 0.18 -35.37
N HIS A 137 14.90 0.28 -35.70
CA HIS A 137 14.43 -0.03 -37.04
C HIS A 137 14.67 1.23 -37.86
N GLU A 138 15.65 1.18 -38.76
CA GLU A 138 15.81 2.22 -39.76
C GLU A 138 14.57 2.17 -40.67
N THR A 139 13.72 3.20 -40.60
CA THR A 139 12.69 3.45 -41.61
C THR A 139 13.35 4.16 -42.78
N ASP A 140 13.44 3.46 -43.91
CA ASP A 140 13.74 3.96 -45.27
C ASP A 140 12.66 4.95 -45.74
#